data_AF-X1TU06-F1
#
_entry.id   AF-X1TU06-F1
#
_cell.length_a   1.000
_cell.length_b   1.000
_cell.length_c   1.000
_cell.angle_alpha   90.00
_cell.angle_beta   90.00
_cell.angle_gamma   90.00
#
_symmetry.space_group_name_H-M   'P 1'
#
loop_
_entity.id
_entity.type
_entity.pdbx_description
1 polymer ?
#
loop_
_entity_poly.entity_id
_entity_poly.type
_entity_poly.pdbx_seq_one_letter_code
_entity_poly.pdbx_strand_id
1 'polypeptide(L)' 'EGHVRGIERMVEEDAYCIDVIRQVQAVQAALGKVNNLILDNHLNSCLITAVRGEDPEGRERVLKEISEVFAASKKS' A
#
# COMPACT_ATOMS: atom_id res chain seq x y z
N GLU A 1 -7.31 12.48 2.41
CA GLU A 1 -8.66 12.40 1.82
C GLU A 1 -8.98 13.42 0.72
N GLY A 2 -8.14 14.45 0.47
CA GLY A 2 -8.46 15.48 -0.54
C GLY A 2 -8.30 15.05 -2.01
N HIS A 3 -7.40 14.12 -2.32
CA HIS A 3 -7.13 13.72 -3.70
C HIS A 3 -8.25 12.87 -4.31
N VAL A 4 -8.82 11.93 -3.55
CA VAL A 4 -9.94 11.10 -4.01
C VAL A 4 -11.18 11.96 -4.26
N ARG A 5 -11.55 12.82 -3.31
CA ARG A 5 -12.63 13.82 -3.49
C ARG A 5 -12.37 14.79 -4.65
N GLY A 6 -11.10 15.06 -4.95
CA GLY A 6 -10.71 15.86 -6.12
C GLY A 6 -11.01 15.14 -7.43
N ILE A 7 -10.70 13.84 -7.51
CA ILE A 7 -11.01 13.00 -8.67
C ILE A 7 -12.53 12.85 -8.84
N GLU A 8 -13.27 12.63 -7.75
CA GLU A 8 -14.73 12.56 -7.77
C GLU A 8 -15.35 13.81 -8.38
N ARG A 9 -14.93 15.02 -7.94
CA ARG A 9 -15.38 16.28 -8.55
C ARG A 9 -15.02 16.40 -10.02
N MET A 10 -13.81 15.98 -10.43
CA MET A 10 -13.44 16.01 -11.84
C MET A 10 -14.37 15.15 -12.70
N VAL A 11 -14.87 14.04 -12.16
CA VAL A 11 -15.87 13.20 -12.84
C VAL A 11 -17.24 13.89 -12.87
N GLU A 12 -17.68 14.47 -11.74
CA GLU A 12 -18.96 15.19 -11.64
C GLU A 12 -19.02 16.43 -12.53
N GLU A 13 -17.88 17.08 -12.76
CA GLU A 13 -17.72 18.27 -13.61
C GLU A 13 -17.45 17.94 -15.08
N ASP A 14 -17.58 16.67 -15.51
CA ASP A 14 -17.31 16.18 -16.86
C ASP A 14 -15.91 16.59 -17.39
N ALA A 15 -14.90 16.61 -16.50
CA ALA A 15 -13.53 16.93 -16.88
C ALA A 15 -13.00 15.93 -17.90
N TYR A 16 -12.03 16.38 -18.71
CA TYR A 16 -11.47 15.55 -19.77
C TYR A 16 -10.92 14.21 -19.24
N CYS A 17 -11.42 13.10 -19.78
CA CYS A 17 -11.19 11.76 -19.23
C CYS A 17 -9.69 11.42 -19.04
N ILE A 18 -8.83 11.90 -19.95
CA ILE A 18 -7.38 11.65 -19.85
C ILE A 18 -6.78 12.34 -18.62
N ASP A 19 -7.27 13.52 -18.23
CA ASP A 19 -6.76 14.23 -17.06
C ASP A 19 -7.25 13.59 -15.77
N VAL A 20 -8.48 13.07 -15.74
CA VAL A 20 -8.98 12.23 -14.63
C VAL A 20 -8.10 11.00 -14.47
N ILE A 21 -7.80 10.28 -15.56
CA ILE A 21 -6.94 9.09 -15.56
C ILE A 21 -5.53 9.43 -15.05
N ARG A 22 -4.94 10.53 -15.51
CA ARG A 22 -3.63 10.99 -15.03
C ARG A 22 -3.63 11.27 -13.53
N GLN A 23 -4.70 11.88 -13.02
CA GLN A 23 -4.82 12.17 -11.59
C GLN A 23 -4.97 10.89 -10.77
N VAL A 24 -5.74 9.92 -11.24
CA VAL A 24 -5.84 8.58 -10.62
C VAL A 24 -4.46 7.92 -10.57
N GLN A 25 -3.72 7.92 -11.68
CA GLN A 25 -2.38 7.33 -11.76
C GLN A 25 -1.39 8.02 -10.81
N ALA A 26 -1.46 9.35 -10.68
CA ALA A 26 -0.64 10.09 -9.73
C ALA A 26 -0.91 9.67 -8.27
N VAL A 27 -2.19 9.48 -7.91
CA VAL A 27 -2.58 9.00 -6.59
C VAL A 27 -2.12 7.56 -6.36
N GLN A 28 -2.32 6.67 -7.34
CA GLN A 28 -1.83 5.29 -7.26
C GLN A 28 -0.31 5.23 -7.07
N ALA A 29 0.46 6.04 -7.80
CA ALA A 29 1.91 6.11 -7.66
C ALA A 29 2.33 6.62 -6.26
N ALA A 30 1.62 7.62 -5.72
CA ALA A 30 1.87 8.10 -4.37
C ALA A 30 1.56 7.02 -3.31
N LEU A 31 0.45 6.31 -3.45
CA LEU A 31 0.10 5.18 -2.57
C LEU A 31 1.13 4.04 -2.66
N GLY A 32 1.62 3.72 -3.86
CA GLY A 32 2.69 2.74 -4.05
C GLY A 32 3.96 3.10 -3.29
N LYS A 33 4.36 4.38 -3.28
CA LYS A 33 5.49 4.87 -2.47
C LYS A 33 5.25 4.73 -0.98
N VAL A 34 4.05 5.07 -0.50
CA VAL A 34 3.67 4.92 0.91
C VAL A 34 3.69 3.45 1.32
N ASN A 35 3.14 2.55 0.50
CA ASN A 35 3.17 1.11 0.75
C ASN A 35 4.60 0.58 0.88
N ASN A 36 5.50 0.99 -0.01
CA ASN A 36 6.91 0.60 0.06
C ASN A 36 7.58 1.09 1.35
N LEU A 37 7.31 2.32 1.77
CA LEU A 37 7.85 2.88 3.01
C LEU A 37 7.33 2.11 4.25
N ILE A 38 6.04 1.78 4.27
CA ILE A 38 5.44 1.00 5.35
C ILE A 38 6.05 -0.41 5.40
N LEU A 39 6.19 -1.06 4.24
CA LEU A 39 6.80 -2.38 4.15
C LEU A 39 8.24 -2.36 4.65
N ASP A 40 9.06 -1.40 4.19
CA ASP A 40 10.45 -1.26 4.63
C ASP A 40 10.54 -1.08 6.15
N ASN A 41 9.69 -0.22 6.73
CA ASN A 41 9.62 -0.05 8.18
C ASN A 41 9.20 -1.34 8.90
N HIS A 42 8.24 -2.09 8.38
CA HIS A 42 7.79 -3.35 8.98
C HIS A 42 8.88 -4.43 8.94
N LEU A 43 9.61 -4.53 7.83
CA LEU A 43 10.75 -5.42 7.69
C LEU A 43 11.87 -5.05 8.69
N ASN A 44 12.19 -3.76 8.82
CA ASN A 44 13.27 -3.32 9.71
C ASN A 44 12.92 -3.30 11.20
N SER A 45 11.63 -3.38 11.57
CA SER A 45 11.16 -3.35 12.97
C SER A 45 10.56 -4.68 13.41
N CYS A 46 9.36 -5.00 12.95
CA CYS A 46 8.60 -6.18 13.34
C CYS A 46 9.32 -7.47 12.95
N LEU A 47 9.77 -7.59 11.70
CA LEU A 47 10.44 -8.81 11.24
C LEU A 47 11.80 -9.01 11.91
N ILE A 48 12.64 -7.97 12.00
CA ILE A 48 13.93 -8.08 12.72
C ILE A 48 13.73 -8.50 14.18
N THR A 49 12.73 -7.92 14.86
CA THR A 49 12.39 -8.30 16.24
C THR A 49 11.96 -9.76 16.33
N ALA A 50 11.06 -10.20 15.45
CA ALA A 50 10.53 -11.57 15.45
C ALA A 50 11.60 -12.62 15.09
N VAL A 51 12.56 -12.29 14.22
CA VAL A 51 13.68 -13.17 13.85
C VAL A 51 14.72 -13.28 14.97
N ARG A 52 14.96 -12.20 15.72
CA ARG A 52 15.91 -12.19 16.84
C ARG A 52 15.34 -12.72 18.15
N GLY A 53 14.01 -12.77 18.27
CA GLY A 53 13.33 -13.28 19.45
C GLY A 53 13.29 -14.81 19.53
N GLU A 54 12.93 -15.31 20.70
CA GLU A 54 12.79 -16.76 20.98
C GLU A 54 11.35 -17.27 20.78
N ASP A 55 10.46 -16.47 20.18
CA ASP A 55 9.07 -16.82 19.89
C ASP A 55 8.89 -17.30 18.43
N PRO A 56 8.79 -18.63 18.18
CA PRO A 56 8.64 -19.15 16.83
C PRO A 56 7.25 -18.85 16.24
N GLU A 57 6.20 -18.77 17.08
CA GLU A 57 4.85 -18.49 16.61
C GLU A 57 4.70 -17.03 16.16
N GLY A 58 5.29 -16.10 16.92
CA GLY A 58 5.38 -14.69 16.53
C GLY A 58 6.13 -14.51 15.21
N ARG A 59 7.21 -15.27 14.99
CA ARG A 59 7.96 -15.25 13.72
C ARG A 59 7.13 -15.73 12.54
N GLU A 60 6.46 -16.87 12.67
CA GLU A 60 5.61 -17.42 11.62
C GLU A 60 4.47 -16.46 11.27
N ARG A 61 3.87 -15.82 12.28
CA ARG A 61 2.82 -14.83 12.10
C ARG A 61 3.27 -13.65 11.24
N VAL A 62 4.41 -13.04 11.56
CA VAL A 62 4.94 -11.90 10.79
C VAL A 62 5.27 -12.30 9.35
N LEU A 63 5.84 -13.49 9.13
CA LEU A 63 6.10 -14.01 7.78
C LEU A 63 4.81 -14.23 6.97
N LYS A 64 3.75 -14.72 7.64
CA LYS A 64 2.43 -14.91 7.04
C LYS A 64 1.78 -13.58 6.66
N GLU A 65 1.84 -12.58 7.53
CA GLU A 65 1.33 -11.22 7.26
C GLU A 65 1.94 -10.63 5.99
N ILE A 66 3.27 -10.72 5.83
CA ILE A 66 3.97 -10.26 4.63
C ILE A 66 3.47 -11.03 3.39
N SER A 67 3.38 -12.36 3.49
CA SER A 67 2.93 -13.21 2.38
C SER A 67 1.49 -12.90 1.94
N GLU A 68 0.59 -12.62 2.88
CA GLU A 68 -0.80 -12.27 2.60
C GLU A 68 -0.93 -10.92 1.88
N VAL A 69 -0.15 -9.91 2.29
CA VAL A 69 -0.12 -8.59 1.62
C VAL A 69 0.36 -8.71 0.16
N PHE A 70 1.40 -9.50 -0.10
CA PHE A 70 1.89 -9.73 -1.47
C PHE A 70 0.94 -10.59 -2.30
N ALA A 71 0.22 -11.54 -1.70
CA ALA A 71 -0.80 -12.32 -2.39
C ALA A 71 -2.01 -11.46 -2.79
N ALA A 72 -2.42 -10.52 -1.94
CA ALA A 72 -3.49 -9.57 -2.23
C ALA A 72 -3.12 -8.60 -3.36
N SER A 73 -1.87 -8.13 -3.37
CA SER A 73 -1.35 -7.21 -4.39
C SER A 73 -1.35 -7.81 -5.81
N LYS A 74 -1.28 -9.14 -5.95
CA LYS A 74 -1.33 -9.85 -7.24
C LYS A 74 -2.74 -10.05 -7.80
N LYS A 75 -3.78 -9.87 -6.99
CA LYS A 75 -5.18 -10.03 -7.40
C LYS A 75 -5.82 -8.73 -7.92
N SER A 76 -5.07 -7.62 -7.88
CA SER A 76 -5.50 -6.28 -8.28
C SER A 76 -5.11 -5.98 -9.73
#